data_AF-A0A9X4IIR8-F1
#
_entry.id   AF-A0A9X4IIR8-F1
#
_cell.length_a   1.000
_cell.length_b   1.000
_cell.length_c   1.000
_cell.angle_alpha   90.00
_cell.angle_beta   90.00
_cell.angle_gamma   90.00
#
_symmetry.space_group_name_H-M   'P 1'
#
loop_
_entity.id
_entity.type
_entity.pdbx_description
1 polymer ?
#
loop_
_entity_poly.entity_id
_entity_poly.type
_entity_poly.pdbx_seq_one_letter_code
_entity_poly.pdbx_strand_id
1 'polypeptide(L)'
;MDGRSGTVVLPGRRLERPPFPADAEDYMDHSDFPGDLTLNVLDDESLDPDAPDEGEQRQIALQNILDAWDEALVEGVSPDILATTAIFAALSDMVESYGEETVADMAEGLADRVRQGEFTLNRIMN
;
A
#
# COMPACT_ATOMS: atom_id res chain seq x y z
N MET A 1 52.37 2.39 15.61
CA MET A 1 51.82 3.73 15.30
C MET A 1 52.04 3.92 13.82
N ASP A 2 51.07 4.16 12.96
CA ASP A 2 49.67 4.58 13.04
C ASP A 2 49.11 4.19 11.65
N GLY A 3 47.95 3.56 11.49
CA GLY A 3 46.68 4.29 11.45
C GLY A 3 46.54 5.14 10.18
N ARG A 4 45.89 4.62 9.12
CA ARG A 4 44.77 5.28 8.40
C ARG A 4 44.31 4.51 7.15
N SER A 5 43.10 3.97 7.30
CA SER A 5 41.98 3.81 6.36
C SER A 5 42.10 4.39 4.94
N GLY A 6 41.69 3.59 3.95
CA GLY A 6 41.31 4.02 2.60
C GLY A 6 40.69 2.88 1.75
N THR A 7 39.36 2.81 1.72
CA THR A 7 38.45 2.50 0.57
C THR A 7 38.69 1.22 -0.27
N VAL A 8 37.96 0.10 -0.09
CA VAL A 8 36.61 -0.35 -0.61
C VAL A 8 36.68 -1.31 -1.84
N VAL A 9 36.27 -2.59 -1.62
CA VAL A 9 35.29 -3.47 -2.35
C VAL A 9 35.08 -3.21 -3.87
N LEU A 10 35.14 -4.13 -4.86
CA LEU A 10 35.25 -5.60 -5.06
C LEU A 10 35.72 -5.86 -6.54
N PRO A 11 36.14 -7.09 -6.93
CA PRO A 11 36.84 -7.35 -8.20
C PRO A 11 35.92 -7.34 -9.45
N GLY A 12 36.27 -6.48 -10.42
CA GLY A 12 35.60 -6.34 -11.70
C GLY A 12 35.95 -7.41 -12.75
N ARG A 13 35.41 -8.63 -12.60
CA ARG A 13 35.25 -9.52 -13.77
C ARG A 13 33.96 -9.17 -14.51
N ARG A 14 34.11 -8.37 -15.56
CA ARG A 14 33.12 -8.20 -16.62
C ARG A 14 32.92 -9.57 -17.30
N LEU A 15 31.72 -10.15 -17.19
CA LEU A 15 31.32 -11.34 -17.96
C LEU A 15 31.10 -10.92 -19.42
N GLU A 16 32.17 -10.89 -20.21
CA GLU A 16 32.07 -10.79 -21.66
C GLU A 16 31.27 -12.01 -22.16
N ARG A 17 30.07 -11.79 -22.69
CA ARG A 17 29.28 -12.87 -23.31
C ARG A 17 30.06 -13.37 -24.54
N PRO A 18 30.24 -14.69 -24.73
CA PRO A 18 30.90 -15.18 -25.94
C PRO A 18 30.08 -14.77 -27.18
N PRO A 19 30.74 -14.52 -28.32
CA PRO A 19 30.03 -14.20 -29.55
C PRO A 19 29.09 -15.36 -29.92
N PHE A 20 27.85 -15.02 -30.28
CA PHE A 20 26.90 -16.00 -30.82
C PHE A 20 27.48 -16.61 -32.10
N PRO A 21 27.51 -17.95 -32.24
CA PRO A 21 27.93 -18.58 -33.49
C PRO A 21 26.94 -18.23 -34.60
N ALA A 22 27.47 -17.98 -35.80
CA ALA A 22 26.71 -17.43 -36.95
C ALA A 22 25.68 -18.42 -37.55
N ASP A 23 25.67 -19.66 -37.08
CA ASP A 23 24.84 -20.79 -37.49
C ASP A 23 23.89 -21.26 -36.39
N ALA A 24 23.52 -20.38 -35.45
CA ALA A 24 22.63 -20.65 -34.31
C ALA A 24 21.22 -21.17 -34.68
N GLU A 25 20.86 -21.23 -35.96
CA GLU A 25 19.58 -21.78 -36.42
C GLU A 25 19.48 -23.31 -36.24
N ASP A 26 20.60 -24.03 -36.19
CA ASP A 26 20.62 -25.50 -36.02
C ASP A 26 20.62 -25.94 -34.54
N TYR A 27 20.71 -24.99 -33.60
CA TYR A 27 20.75 -25.23 -32.15
C TYR A 27 19.41 -25.01 -31.42
N MET A 28 18.33 -24.74 -32.16
CA MET A 28 16.98 -24.66 -31.58
C MET A 28 16.13 -25.84 -32.05
N ASP A 29 16.38 -27.01 -31.45
CA ASP A 29 15.27 -27.92 -31.22
C ASP A 29 14.38 -27.27 -30.15
N HIS A 30 13.25 -26.69 -30.58
CA HIS A 30 12.28 -26.02 -29.72
C HIS A 30 11.65 -26.96 -28.66
N SER A 31 11.99 -28.25 -28.67
CA SER A 31 11.55 -29.26 -27.70
C SER A 31 12.34 -29.27 -26.38
N ASP A 32 13.56 -28.70 -26.36
CA ASP A 32 14.48 -28.83 -25.22
C ASP A 32 14.71 -27.50 -24.47
N PHE A 33 13.79 -26.55 -24.65
CA PHE A 33 13.73 -25.39 -23.78
C PHE A 33 13.23 -25.87 -22.41
N PRO A 34 14.04 -25.85 -21.33
CA PRO A 34 13.51 -26.12 -20.00
C PRO A 34 12.44 -25.07 -19.75
N GLY A 35 11.20 -25.51 -19.57
CA GLY A 35 9.99 -24.69 -19.51
C GLY A 35 9.96 -23.73 -18.31
N ASP A 36 10.84 -22.74 -18.33
CA ASP A 36 11.02 -21.74 -17.29
C ASP A 36 11.40 -20.36 -17.88
N LEU A 37 10.91 -20.01 -19.08
CA LEU A 37 10.96 -18.63 -19.57
C LEU A 37 9.72 -18.21 -20.38
N THR A 38 8.61 -18.96 -20.33
CA THR A 38 7.31 -18.32 -20.52
C THR A 38 6.99 -17.58 -19.23
N LEU A 39 7.51 -16.36 -19.13
CA LEU A 39 7.01 -15.31 -18.27
C LEU A 39 5.49 -15.22 -18.54
N ASN A 40 4.69 -15.98 -17.79
CA ASN A 40 3.26 -15.77 -17.65
C ASN A 40 3.05 -14.53 -16.77
N VAL A 41 3.60 -13.38 -17.22
CA VAL A 41 3.43 -12.07 -16.57
C VAL A 41 2.07 -11.47 -16.92
N LEU A 42 1.07 -12.35 -17.06
CA LEU A 42 -0.34 -12.03 -17.17
C LEU A 42 -1.20 -13.02 -16.34
N ASP A 43 -0.67 -13.54 -15.23
CA ASP A 43 -1.51 -13.98 -14.11
C ASP A 43 -1.32 -12.96 -12.98
N ASP A 44 -1.65 -11.71 -13.31
CA ASP A 44 -1.99 -10.68 -12.33
C ASP A 44 -3.33 -11.09 -11.70
N GLU A 45 -3.30 -11.25 -10.38
CA GLU A 45 -4.44 -11.47 -9.51
C GLU A 45 -5.07 -12.87 -9.54
N SER A 46 -4.77 -13.65 -8.51
CA SER A 46 -5.75 -14.58 -7.94
C SER A 46 -6.98 -13.76 -7.51
N LEU A 47 -7.85 -13.44 -8.46
CA LEU A 47 -9.20 -12.96 -8.21
C LEU A 47 -9.95 -14.11 -7.55
N ASP A 48 -9.88 -14.22 -6.23
CA ASP A 48 -10.83 -15.05 -5.50
C ASP A 48 -12.22 -14.54 -5.90
N PRO A 49 -13.05 -15.31 -6.64
CA PRO A 49 -14.35 -14.83 -7.11
C PRO A 49 -15.32 -14.56 -5.96
N ASP A 50 -14.96 -15.00 -4.75
CA ASP A 50 -15.66 -14.77 -3.49
C ASP A 50 -15.02 -13.62 -2.67
N ALA A 51 -13.97 -12.96 -3.18
CA ALA A 51 -13.43 -11.78 -2.52
C ALA A 51 -14.42 -10.61 -2.65
N PRO A 52 -14.67 -9.87 -1.55
CA PRO A 52 -15.62 -8.78 -1.57
C PRO A 52 -15.18 -7.69 -2.56
N ASP A 53 -16.13 -7.14 -3.31
CA ASP A 53 -15.86 -5.98 -4.18
C ASP A 53 -15.55 -4.72 -3.36
N GLU A 54 -15.11 -3.63 -4.00
CA GLU A 54 -14.74 -2.38 -3.29
C GLU A 54 -15.90 -1.79 -2.46
N GLY A 55 -17.14 -1.95 -2.90
CA GLY A 55 -18.32 -1.52 -2.16
C GLY A 55 -18.54 -2.38 -0.91
N GLU A 56 -18.44 -3.69 -1.05
CA GLU A 56 -18.54 -4.65 0.05
C GLU A 56 -17.40 -4.48 1.04
N GLN A 57 -16.16 -4.29 0.57
CA GLN A 57 -15.00 -4.02 1.42
C GLN A 57 -15.20 -2.75 2.26
N ARG A 58 -15.69 -1.67 1.66
CA ARG A 58 -16.00 -0.43 2.39
C ARG A 58 -17.09 -0.65 3.44
N GLN A 59 -18.13 -1.41 3.11
CA GLN A 59 -19.20 -1.72 4.05
C GLN A 59 -18.70 -2.57 5.22
N ILE A 60 -17.89 -3.60 4.95
CA ILE A 60 -17.27 -4.46 5.96
C ILE A 60 -16.37 -3.63 6.87
N ALA A 61 -15.50 -2.80 6.30
CA ALA A 61 -14.60 -1.94 7.07
C ALA A 61 -15.37 -0.97 7.98
N LEU A 62 -16.42 -0.33 7.45
CA LEU A 62 -17.26 0.56 8.25
C LEU A 62 -17.93 -0.18 9.41
N GLN A 63 -18.51 -1.36 9.14
CA GLN A 63 -19.16 -2.15 10.19
C GLN A 63 -18.17 -2.54 11.28
N ASN A 64 -16.98 -3.04 10.91
CA ASN A 64 -15.94 -3.39 11.87
C ASN A 64 -15.52 -2.20 12.75
N ILE A 65 -15.42 -1.00 12.16
CA ILE A 65 -15.10 0.21 12.92
C ILE A 65 -16.24 0.57 13.88
N LEU A 66 -17.51 0.48 13.46
CA LEU A 66 -18.66 0.77 14.31
C LEU A 66 -18.78 -0.23 15.47
N ASP A 67 -18.56 -1.53 15.20
CA ASP A 67 -18.60 -2.57 16.22
C ASP A 67 -17.49 -2.35 17.27
N ALA A 68 -16.26 -2.06 16.82
CA ALA A 68 -15.15 -1.71 17.71
C ALA A 68 -15.42 -0.42 18.48
N TRP A 69 -16.15 0.52 17.88
CA TRP A 69 -16.56 1.76 18.55
C TRP A 69 -17.50 1.47 19.71
N ASP A 70 -18.54 0.66 19.48
CA ASP A 70 -19.50 0.27 20.52
C ASP A 70 -18.82 -0.51 21.65
N GLU A 71 -17.89 -1.42 21.32
CA GLU A 71 -17.09 -2.16 22.32
C GLU A 71 -16.28 -1.22 23.21
N ALA A 72 -15.58 -0.25 22.62
CA ALA A 72 -14.79 0.73 23.38
C ALA A 72 -15.67 1.59 24.32
N LEU A 73 -16.90 1.92 23.92
CA LEU A 73 -17.85 2.63 24.78
C LEU A 73 -18.29 1.76 25.98
N VAL A 74 -18.50 0.46 25.76
CA VAL A 74 -18.82 -0.50 26.84
C VAL A 74 -17.67 -0.64 27.83
N GLU A 75 -16.42 -0.58 27.37
CA GLU A 75 -15.22 -0.57 28.22
C GLU A 75 -15.05 0.74 29.01
N GLY A 76 -15.85 1.77 28.72
CA GLY A 76 -15.85 3.05 29.43
C GLY A 76 -14.95 4.10 28.80
N VAL A 77 -14.51 3.92 27.55
CA VAL A 77 -13.79 4.95 26.81
C VAL A 77 -14.75 6.11 26.49
N SER A 78 -14.30 7.35 26.73
CA SER A 78 -15.09 8.53 26.36
C SER A 78 -15.24 8.64 24.84
N PRO A 79 -16.43 8.92 24.30
CA PRO A 79 -16.64 9.15 22.86
C PRO A 79 -15.69 10.21 22.27
N ASP A 80 -15.43 11.30 23.01
CA ASP A 80 -14.55 12.37 22.55
C ASP A 80 -13.08 11.92 22.44
N ILE A 81 -12.64 11.07 23.38
CA ILE A 81 -11.29 10.50 23.38
C ILE A 81 -11.17 9.54 22.20
N LEU A 82 -12.14 8.62 22.05
CA LEU A 82 -12.16 7.64 20.97
C LEU A 82 -12.12 8.32 19.59
N ALA A 83 -12.95 9.33 19.36
CA ALA A 83 -12.97 10.08 18.11
C ALA A 83 -11.64 10.78 17.81
N THR A 84 -11.05 11.44 18.81
CA THR A 84 -9.77 12.13 18.63
C THR A 84 -8.64 11.14 18.33
N THR A 85 -8.61 10.00 19.04
CA THR A 85 -7.63 8.94 18.79
C THR A 85 -7.82 8.31 17.42
N ALA A 86 -9.05 8.09 16.97
CA ALA A 86 -9.34 7.56 15.63
C ALA A 86 -8.84 8.49 14.53
N ILE A 87 -9.07 9.81 14.66
CA ILE A 87 -8.53 10.81 13.72
C ILE A 87 -7.00 10.74 13.69
N PHE A 88 -6.35 10.69 14.85
CA PHE A 88 -4.89 10.56 14.92
C PHE A 88 -4.40 9.29 14.22
N ALA A 89 -5.02 8.15 14.50
CA ALA A 89 -4.65 6.87 13.90
C ALA A 89 -4.80 6.89 12.38
N ALA A 90 -5.95 7.38 11.88
CA ALA A 90 -6.22 7.49 10.45
C ALA A 90 -5.23 8.41 9.72
N LEU A 91 -4.94 9.59 10.29
CA LEU A 91 -3.96 10.51 9.71
C LEU A 91 -2.54 9.92 9.75
N SER A 92 -2.16 9.22 10.82
CA SER A 92 -0.83 8.61 10.94
C SER A 92 -0.63 7.52 9.88
N ASP A 93 -1.63 6.67 9.66
CA ASP A 93 -1.60 5.60 8.65
C ASP A 93 -1.52 6.16 7.22
N MET A 94 -2.29 7.23 6.93
CA MET A 94 -2.21 7.92 5.65
C MET A 94 -0.83 8.58 5.45
N VAL A 95 -0.24 9.17 6.49
CA VAL A 95 1.10 9.78 6.39
C VAL A 95 2.17 8.73 6.13
N GLU A 96 2.08 7.56 6.78
CA GLU A 96 2.98 6.43 6.53
C GLU A 96 2.87 5.93 5.09
N SER A 97 1.65 5.87 4.55
CA SER A 97 1.38 5.37 3.18
C SER A 97 1.70 6.38 2.08
N TYR A 98 1.43 7.68 2.30
CA TYR A 98 1.41 8.71 1.24
C TYR A 98 2.35 9.90 1.48
N GLY A 99 2.91 10.04 2.68
CA GLY A 99 3.76 11.16 3.09
C GLY A 99 3.01 12.38 3.61
N GLU A 100 3.70 13.20 4.40
CA GLU A 100 3.11 14.34 5.14
C GLU A 100 2.45 15.38 4.24
N GLU A 101 3.11 15.83 3.17
CA GLU A 101 2.57 16.86 2.27
C GLU A 101 1.32 16.38 1.53
N THR A 102 1.31 15.13 1.05
CA THR A 102 0.14 14.54 0.37
C THR A 102 -1.08 14.52 1.29
N VAL A 103 -0.89 14.16 2.56
CA VAL A 103 -1.98 14.13 3.55
C VAL A 103 -2.41 15.53 3.97
N ALA A 104 -1.47 16.49 4.04
CA ALA A 104 -1.80 17.89 4.28
C ALA A 104 -2.71 18.45 3.18
N ASP A 105 -2.41 18.17 1.91
CA ASP A 105 -3.26 18.53 0.76
C ASP A 105 -4.64 17.85 0.84
N MET A 106 -4.70 16.56 1.21
CA MET A 106 -5.97 15.85 1.41
C MET A 106 -6.82 16.44 2.55
N ALA A 107 -6.18 16.94 3.60
CA ALA A 107 -6.83 17.56 4.75
C ALA A 107 -7.20 19.04 4.52
N GLU A 108 -6.74 19.64 3.42
CA GLU A 108 -7.04 21.03 3.08
C GLU A 108 -8.56 21.26 2.99
N GLY A 109 -9.03 22.36 3.59
CA GLY A 109 -10.46 22.72 3.59
C GLY A 109 -11.34 21.89 4.55
N LEU A 110 -10.81 20.87 5.25
CA LEU A 110 -11.61 20.07 6.19
C LEU A 110 -12.23 20.93 7.30
N ALA A 111 -11.46 21.90 7.83
CA ALA A 111 -11.96 22.83 8.84
C ALA A 111 -13.13 23.67 8.32
N ASP A 112 -13.12 24.06 7.04
CA ASP A 112 -14.21 24.82 6.44
C ASP A 112 -15.44 23.96 6.23
N ARG A 113 -15.27 22.70 5.80
CA ARG A 113 -16.35 21.71 5.71
C ARG A 113 -17.03 21.47 7.06
N VAL A 114 -16.25 21.37 8.14
CA VAL A 114 -16.76 21.29 9.52
C VAL A 114 -17.58 22.52 9.87
N ARG A 115 -17.09 23.74 9.59
CA ARG A 115 -17.82 25.00 9.85
C ARG A 115 -19.08 25.14 9.00
N GLN A 116 -19.06 24.60 7.79
CA GLN A 116 -20.23 24.51 6.91
C GLN A 116 -21.24 23.46 7.40
N GLY A 117 -20.90 22.69 8.43
CA GLY A 117 -21.74 21.69 9.09
C GLY A 117 -21.94 20.43 8.25
N GLU A 118 -21.01 20.11 7.36
CA GLU A 118 -21.06 18.91 6.51
C GLU A 118 -21.10 17.61 7.34
N PHE A 119 -20.47 17.63 8.52
CA PHE A 119 -20.42 16.50 9.45
C PHE A 119 -21.48 16.59 10.57
N THR A 120 -22.41 17.55 10.50
CA THR A 120 -23.51 17.66 11.46
C THR A 120 -24.68 16.78 11.02
N LEU A 121 -24.75 15.57 11.56
CA LEU A 121 -25.77 14.56 11.20
C LEU A 121 -27.22 14.99 11.55
N ASN A 122 -27.39 15.91 12.52
CA ASN A 122 -28.69 16.41 12.97
C ASN A 122 -28.94 17.89 12.62
N ARG A 123 -28.72 18.31 11.37
CA ARG A 123 -29.21 19.63 10.94
C ARG A 123 -30.74 19.58 10.84
N ILE A 124 -31.41 20.01 11.91
CA ILE A 124 -32.83 20.38 11.84
C ILE A 124 -32.89 21.61 10.94
N MET A 125 -33.27 21.43 9.67
CA MET A 125 -33.68 22.55 8.83
C MET A 125 -34.93 23.15 9.47
N ASN A 126 -34.82 24.39 9.96
CA ASN A 126 -35.94 25.17 10.47
C ASN A 126 -36.26 26.30 9.49
#